data_AF-A0A6N9QZX0-F1
#
_entry.id   AF-A0A6N9QZX0-F1
#
_cell.length_a   1.000
_cell.length_b   1.000
_cell.length_c   1.000
_cell.angle_alpha   90.00
_cell.angle_beta   90.00
_cell.angle_gamma   90.00
#
_symmetry.space_group_name_H-M   'P 1'
#
loop_
_entity.id
_entity.type
_entity.pdbx_description
1 polymer ?
#
loop_
_entity_poly.entity_id
_entity_poly.type
_entity_poly.pdbx_seq_one_letter_code
_entity_poly.pdbx_strand_id
1 'polypeptide(L)'
;MGTPAPGRTGHHGHRDRLPVRDLRGVLLRTAGRAAGLPSPHDRASHGSARGRADLIPSVNWALFIGVLVLLVVFRSSERLAVAYGLAVTGTFLLTTTLFLVYAHTKLRWPLWRLIALGTVLYVVEGLFFAANTVKLFHGGWLPLAIAGIMGASMLTWRKGRRIVMAYQRDVEGPLTDFIRRARNGHLNEVPGTAVYLHPNTVSTPLALSENARFNRVIHEKVFIVRTVPANVPHVAPQDTVTVDRTGADSDHITQLTLHFGFLEDPDVPAGLRIARDHGVDIAPGSPAAAGRPGASERETDGPVTPRTATRTTW
;
A
#
# COMPACT_ATOMS: atom_id res chain seq x y z
N MET A 1 8.09 66.57 19.58
CA MET A 1 9.00 65.51 19.09
C MET A 1 8.70 64.27 19.91
N GLY A 2 8.02 63.28 19.34
CA GLY A 2 7.50 62.12 20.08
C GLY A 2 6.39 61.42 19.29
N THR A 3 6.77 60.68 18.26
CA THR A 3 5.91 59.82 17.45
C THR A 3 5.68 58.47 18.16
N PRO A 4 4.48 57.85 18.13
CA PRO A 4 4.19 56.62 18.85
C PRO A 4 4.59 55.37 18.07
N ALA A 5 4.98 54.31 18.79
CA ALA A 5 5.36 53.00 18.28
C ALA A 5 4.15 52.15 17.81
N PRO A 6 4.26 51.31 16.77
CA PRO A 6 3.17 50.49 16.28
C PRO A 6 3.07 49.14 17.01
N GLY A 7 1.84 48.62 17.03
CA GLY A 7 1.39 47.55 17.92
C GLY A 7 1.91 46.13 17.65
N ARG A 8 1.99 45.35 18.72
CA ARG A 8 2.17 43.89 18.72
C ARG A 8 0.84 43.22 18.39
N THR A 9 0.74 42.61 17.22
CA THR A 9 -0.31 41.66 16.87
C THR A 9 0.04 40.28 17.43
N GLY A 10 -0.92 39.67 18.12
CA GLY A 10 -0.79 38.38 18.76
C GLY A 10 -0.71 37.23 17.75
N HIS A 11 0.32 36.40 17.88
CA HIS A 11 0.44 35.15 17.15
C HIS A 11 -0.36 34.07 17.91
N HIS A 12 -1.61 33.85 17.52
CA HIS A 12 -2.37 32.67 17.95
C HIS A 12 -1.87 31.45 17.16
N GLY A 13 -1.18 30.55 17.87
CA GLY A 13 -0.77 29.26 17.34
C GLY A 13 -1.99 28.39 17.04
N HIS A 14 -2.20 28.10 15.77
CA HIS A 14 -3.15 27.08 15.33
C HIS A 14 -2.53 25.71 15.61
N ARG A 15 -2.87 25.12 16.76
CA ARG A 15 -2.64 23.69 17.00
C ARG A 15 -3.65 22.92 16.16
N ASP A 16 -3.21 22.40 15.03
CA ASP A 16 -3.97 21.44 14.22
C ASP A 16 -4.23 20.17 15.03
N ARG A 17 -5.40 20.12 15.66
CA ARG A 17 -5.96 18.91 16.25
C ARG A 17 -6.54 18.10 15.10
N LEU A 18 -5.86 17.02 14.72
CA LEU A 18 -6.39 16.03 13.78
C LEU A 18 -7.76 15.54 14.29
N PRO A 19 -8.83 15.61 13.49
CA PRO A 19 -10.11 15.04 13.86
C PRO A 19 -9.96 13.52 13.98
N VAL A 20 -10.41 12.94 15.10
CA VAL A 20 -10.38 11.50 15.47
C VAL A 20 -10.91 10.55 14.36
N ARG A 21 -11.58 11.10 13.35
CA ARG A 21 -12.18 10.41 12.20
C ARG A 21 -11.16 9.90 11.17
N ASP A 22 -9.94 10.43 11.14
CA ASP A 22 -8.91 10.05 10.16
C ASP A 22 -8.15 8.76 10.49
N LEU A 23 -8.09 8.40 11.78
CA LEU A 23 -7.33 7.24 12.28
C LEU A 23 -7.84 5.89 11.74
N ARG A 24 -9.12 5.81 11.33
CA ARG A 24 -9.76 4.55 10.90
C ARG A 24 -9.28 4.09 9.52
N GLY A 25 -9.01 5.01 8.59
CA GLY A 25 -8.50 4.69 7.25
C GLY A 25 -7.05 4.20 7.29
N VAL A 26 -6.24 4.79 8.18
CA VAL A 26 -4.84 4.40 8.42
C VAL A 26 -4.74 2.97 8.90
N LEU A 27 -5.55 2.63 9.93
CA LEU A 27 -5.52 1.31 10.57
C LEU A 27 -5.84 0.17 9.59
N LEU A 28 -6.80 0.38 8.68
CA LEU A 28 -7.20 -0.62 7.70
C LEU A 28 -6.14 -0.82 6.60
N ARG A 29 -5.46 0.26 6.15
CA ARG A 29 -4.34 0.16 5.21
C ARG A 29 -3.12 -0.53 5.82
N THR A 30 -2.83 -0.27 7.10
CA THR A 30 -1.78 -1.01 7.82
C THR A 30 -2.13 -2.47 8.06
N ALA A 31 -3.39 -2.79 8.38
CA ALA A 31 -3.85 -4.16 8.62
C ALA A 31 -3.88 -5.01 7.34
N GLY A 32 -4.36 -4.45 6.22
CA GLY A 32 -4.36 -5.12 4.92
C GLY A 32 -2.94 -5.46 4.42
N ARG A 33 -1.98 -4.57 4.67
CA ARG A 33 -0.56 -4.80 4.36
C ARG A 33 0.10 -5.83 5.27
N ALA A 34 -0.25 -5.85 6.57
CA ALA A 34 0.22 -6.87 7.51
C ALA A 34 -0.30 -8.28 7.13
N ALA A 35 -1.55 -8.37 6.68
CA ALA A 35 -2.18 -9.63 6.24
C ALA A 35 -1.77 -10.03 4.81
N GLY A 36 -1.46 -9.07 3.93
CA GLY A 36 -1.02 -9.34 2.58
C GLY A 36 -2.09 -9.72 1.58
N LEU A 37 -3.31 -9.27 1.80
CA LEU A 37 -4.42 -9.52 0.91
C LEU A 37 -4.21 -8.75 -0.42
N PRO A 38 -4.63 -9.31 -1.57
CA PRO A 38 -4.59 -8.60 -2.84
C PRO A 38 -5.48 -7.36 -2.74
N SER A 39 -4.96 -6.22 -3.18
CA SER A 39 -5.73 -4.98 -3.32
C SER A 39 -6.72 -5.18 -4.48
N PRO A 40 -8.02 -4.90 -4.31
CA PRO A 40 -8.95 -4.97 -5.42
C PRO A 40 -8.58 -3.88 -6.45
N HIS A 41 -8.49 -4.29 -7.71
CA HIS A 41 -8.33 -3.38 -8.84
C HIS A 41 -9.58 -2.52 -9.05
N ASP A 42 -9.34 -1.33 -9.59
CA ASP A 42 -10.20 -0.17 -9.63
C ASP A 42 -11.58 -0.36 -10.28
N ARG A 43 -12.58 0.28 -9.68
CA ARG A 43 -13.65 0.95 -10.42
C ARG A 43 -13.78 2.37 -9.90
N ALA A 44 -13.00 3.27 -10.50
CA ALA A 44 -13.25 4.69 -10.41
C ALA A 44 -14.45 5.02 -11.30
N SER A 45 -15.53 5.55 -10.72
CA SER A 45 -16.38 6.52 -11.40
C SER A 45 -17.20 7.35 -10.40
N HIS A 46 -16.85 8.64 -10.37
CA HIS A 46 -17.61 9.83 -9.96
C HIS A 46 -17.90 10.08 -8.46
N GLY A 47 -17.15 11.06 -7.93
CA GLY A 47 -17.70 12.26 -7.32
C GLY A 47 -18.43 12.11 -5.98
N SER A 48 -17.71 12.28 -4.87
CA SER A 48 -17.98 13.40 -3.95
C SER A 48 -16.90 13.47 -2.86
N ALA A 49 -16.44 14.69 -2.62
CA ALA A 49 -15.61 15.04 -1.49
C ALA A 49 -16.28 14.63 -0.16
N ARG A 50 -15.49 14.00 0.72
CA ARG A 50 -15.78 13.49 2.07
C ARG A 50 -16.05 11.98 2.15
N GLY A 51 -15.02 11.26 2.58
CA GLY A 51 -15.18 10.23 3.61
C GLY A 51 -15.69 8.86 3.17
N ARG A 52 -15.46 8.44 1.93
CA ARG A 52 -15.57 7.02 1.59
C ARG A 52 -14.22 6.38 1.90
N ALA A 53 -14.09 5.86 3.13
CA ALA A 53 -13.16 4.76 3.31
C ALA A 53 -13.59 3.71 2.30
N ASP A 54 -12.75 3.43 1.31
CA ASP A 54 -12.98 2.34 0.36
C ASP A 54 -12.93 1.02 1.14
N LEU A 55 -14.08 0.72 1.76
CA LEU A 55 -14.40 -0.58 2.28
C LEU A 55 -14.46 -1.47 1.05
N ILE A 56 -13.39 -2.22 0.82
CA ILE A 56 -13.29 -3.22 -0.23
C ILE A 56 -14.57 -4.07 -0.15
N PRO A 57 -15.54 -3.92 -1.08
CA PRO A 57 -16.88 -4.46 -0.87
C PRO A 57 -16.86 -5.98 -0.70
N SER A 58 -15.93 -6.65 -1.39
CA SER A 58 -15.70 -8.09 -1.27
C SER A 58 -15.25 -8.51 0.12
N VAL A 59 -14.40 -7.73 0.79
CA VAL A 59 -13.96 -8.01 2.17
C VAL A 59 -15.13 -7.85 3.14
N ASN A 60 -15.94 -6.80 2.97
CA ASN A 60 -17.12 -6.61 3.82
C ASN A 60 -18.15 -7.74 3.65
N TRP A 61 -18.40 -8.15 2.41
CA TRP A 61 -19.28 -9.30 2.15
C TRP A 61 -18.70 -10.60 2.72
N ALA A 62 -17.39 -10.82 2.59
CA ALA A 62 -16.72 -11.98 3.20
C ALA A 62 -16.84 -11.97 4.74
N LEU A 63 -16.65 -10.82 5.38
CA LEU A 63 -16.83 -10.65 6.82
C LEU A 63 -18.28 -10.89 7.23
N PHE A 64 -19.25 -10.34 6.48
CA PHE A 64 -20.68 -10.53 6.75
C PHE A 64 -21.07 -12.01 6.67
N ILE A 65 -20.65 -12.71 5.61
CA ILE A 65 -20.88 -14.15 5.46
C ILE A 65 -20.18 -14.91 6.60
N GLY A 66 -18.95 -14.55 6.95
CA GLY A 66 -18.21 -15.17 8.06
C GLY A 66 -18.94 -15.05 9.40
N VAL A 67 -19.48 -13.87 9.71
CA VAL A 67 -20.30 -13.65 10.92
C VAL A 67 -21.59 -14.47 10.86
N LEU A 68 -22.25 -14.54 9.71
CA LEU A 68 -23.50 -15.30 9.54
C LEU A 68 -23.28 -16.81 9.71
N VAL A 69 -22.21 -17.36 9.12
CA VAL A 69 -21.80 -18.76 9.34
C VAL A 69 -21.53 -19.01 10.81
N LEU A 70 -20.82 -18.10 11.48
CA LEU A 70 -20.54 -18.21 12.92
C LEU A 70 -21.84 -18.25 13.74
N LEU A 71 -22.79 -17.35 13.48
CA LEU A 71 -24.08 -17.35 14.17
C LEU A 71 -24.85 -18.66 13.99
N VAL A 72 -24.92 -19.19 12.76
CA VAL A 72 -25.64 -20.43 12.43
C VAL A 72 -24.98 -21.66 13.05
N VAL A 73 -23.65 -21.70 13.13
CA VAL A 73 -22.88 -22.81 13.71
C VAL A 73 -22.94 -22.80 15.24
N PHE A 74 -22.81 -21.62 15.86
CA PHE A 74 -22.70 -21.53 17.30
C PHE A 74 -24.04 -21.64 18.02
N ARG A 75 -25.09 -20.98 17.50
CA ARG A 75 -26.47 -20.93 18.04
C ARG A 75 -26.60 -20.63 19.56
N SER A 76 -25.49 -20.36 20.24
CA SER A 76 -25.35 -20.14 21.67
C SER A 76 -24.23 -19.14 21.92
N SER A 77 -24.56 -18.08 22.64
CA SER A 77 -23.62 -17.02 23.01
C SER A 77 -22.51 -17.52 23.94
N GLU A 78 -22.77 -18.58 24.72
CA GLU A 78 -21.81 -19.13 25.67
C GLU A 78 -20.60 -19.77 24.96
N ARG A 79 -20.84 -20.54 23.90
CA ARG A 79 -19.78 -21.19 23.11
C ARG A 79 -18.93 -20.17 22.36
N LEU A 80 -19.53 -19.06 21.91
CA LEU A 80 -18.81 -17.97 21.25
C LEU A 80 -17.96 -17.16 22.24
N ALA A 81 -18.46 -16.98 23.48
CA ALA A 81 -17.78 -16.23 24.53
C ALA A 81 -16.44 -16.86 24.93
N VAL A 82 -16.31 -18.20 24.87
CA VAL A 82 -15.05 -18.90 25.20
C VAL A 82 -13.93 -18.50 24.24
N ALA A 83 -14.20 -18.46 22.94
CA ALA A 83 -13.22 -18.10 21.91
C ALA A 83 -12.72 -16.68 22.07
N TYR A 84 -13.67 -15.75 22.22
CA TYR A 84 -13.38 -14.35 22.42
C TYR A 84 -12.61 -14.13 23.73
N GLY A 85 -13.03 -14.79 24.82
CA GLY A 85 -12.36 -14.74 26.11
C GLY A 85 -10.91 -15.21 26.02
N LEU A 86 -10.64 -16.33 25.35
CA LEU A 86 -9.27 -16.81 25.10
C LEU A 86 -8.45 -15.85 24.23
N ALA A 87 -9.04 -15.30 23.17
CA ALA A 87 -8.34 -14.36 22.28
C ALA A 87 -7.98 -13.05 22.99
N VAL A 88 -8.90 -12.49 23.78
CA VAL A 88 -8.69 -11.24 24.52
C VAL A 88 -7.68 -11.44 25.65
N THR A 89 -7.83 -12.48 26.46
CA THR A 89 -6.88 -12.77 27.55
C THR A 89 -5.50 -13.15 27.01
N GLY A 90 -5.43 -13.88 25.89
CA GLY A 90 -4.18 -14.14 25.18
C GLY A 90 -3.54 -12.87 24.62
N THR A 91 -4.36 -11.91 24.15
CA THR A 91 -3.86 -10.60 23.72
C THR A 91 -3.26 -9.81 24.88
N PHE A 92 -3.88 -9.86 26.07
CA PHE A 92 -3.31 -9.22 27.27
C PHE A 92 -1.92 -9.77 27.59
N LEU A 93 -1.77 -11.11 27.62
CA LEU A 93 -0.48 -11.76 27.84
C LEU A 93 0.57 -11.32 26.80
N LEU A 94 0.19 -11.25 25.51
CA LEU A 94 1.08 -10.78 24.44
C LEU A 94 1.46 -9.30 24.62
N THR A 95 0.51 -8.44 24.94
CA THR A 95 0.76 -7.00 25.15
C THR A 95 1.63 -6.75 26.36
N THR A 96 1.41 -7.47 27.46
CA THR A 96 2.25 -7.42 28.67
C THR A 96 3.67 -7.89 28.35
N THR A 97 3.82 -8.99 27.60
CA THR A 97 5.13 -9.46 27.11
C THR A 97 5.84 -8.40 26.27
N LEU A 98 5.14 -7.83 25.27
CA LEU A 98 5.70 -6.80 24.39
C LEU A 98 6.08 -5.53 25.15
N PHE A 99 5.27 -5.12 26.12
CA PHE A 99 5.55 -3.99 26.99
C PHE A 99 6.79 -4.23 27.85
N LEU A 100 6.94 -5.41 28.47
CA LEU A 100 8.13 -5.75 29.25
C LEU A 100 9.39 -5.78 28.38
N VAL A 101 9.31 -6.34 27.16
CA VAL A 101 10.42 -6.31 26.18
C VAL A 101 10.78 -4.87 25.81
N TYR A 102 9.79 -4.02 25.57
CA TYR A 102 10.00 -2.59 25.28
C TYR A 102 10.62 -1.86 26.48
N ALA A 103 10.13 -2.10 27.69
CA ALA A 103 10.65 -1.51 28.92
C ALA A 103 12.10 -1.93 29.20
N HIS A 104 12.45 -3.18 28.89
CA HIS A 104 13.82 -3.67 29.01
C HIS A 104 14.74 -3.08 27.93
N THR A 105 14.34 -3.12 26.66
CA THR A 105 15.21 -2.77 25.53
C THR A 105 15.32 -1.27 25.26
N LYS A 106 14.22 -0.52 25.41
CA LYS A 106 14.15 0.92 25.08
C LYS A 106 14.20 1.80 26.31
N LEU A 107 13.44 1.45 27.37
CA LEU A 107 13.43 2.24 28.60
C LEU A 107 14.55 1.85 29.58
N ARG A 108 15.27 0.75 29.31
CA ARG A 108 16.37 0.22 30.14
C ARG A 108 16.00 0.09 31.62
N TRP A 109 14.78 -0.36 31.90
CA TRP A 109 14.35 -0.55 33.28
C TRP A 109 15.18 -1.63 33.99
N PRO A 110 15.52 -1.43 35.27
CA PRO A 110 16.23 -2.43 36.05
C PRO A 110 15.37 -3.69 36.21
N LEU A 111 16.01 -4.86 36.21
CA LEU A 111 15.34 -6.16 36.14
C LEU A 111 14.31 -6.38 37.26
N TRP A 112 14.55 -5.84 38.45
CA TRP A 112 13.61 -5.96 39.58
C TRP A 112 12.25 -5.31 39.29
N ARG A 113 12.19 -4.19 38.55
CA ARG A 113 10.92 -3.54 38.17
C ARG A 113 10.16 -4.36 37.14
N LEU A 114 10.90 -4.93 36.18
CA LEU A 114 10.35 -5.81 35.16
C LEU A 114 9.75 -7.07 35.81
N ILE A 115 10.47 -7.69 36.75
CA ILE A 115 9.98 -8.86 37.48
C ILE A 115 8.77 -8.47 38.34
N ALA A 116 8.87 -7.44 39.17
CA ALA A 116 7.78 -7.05 40.05
C ALA A 116 6.48 -6.74 39.29
N LEU A 117 6.56 -5.90 38.25
CA LEU A 117 5.39 -5.55 37.43
C LEU A 117 4.91 -6.75 36.60
N GLY A 118 5.83 -7.47 35.97
CA GLY A 118 5.53 -8.64 35.15
C GLY A 118 4.82 -9.72 35.97
N THR A 119 5.28 -10.01 37.18
CA THR A 119 4.63 -10.98 38.07
C THR A 119 3.20 -10.57 38.39
N VAL A 120 2.95 -9.32 38.78
CA VAL A 120 1.59 -8.86 39.11
C VAL A 120 0.66 -8.99 37.90
N LEU A 121 1.10 -8.54 36.73
CA LEU A 121 0.28 -8.59 35.51
C LEU A 121 0.03 -10.03 35.05
N TYR A 122 1.09 -10.85 34.97
CA TYR A 122 0.96 -12.24 34.54
C TYR A 122 0.14 -13.10 35.51
N VAL A 123 0.15 -12.82 36.81
CA VAL A 123 -0.70 -13.53 37.76
C VAL A 123 -2.18 -13.25 37.48
N VAL A 124 -2.54 -11.98 37.33
CA VAL A 124 -3.93 -11.59 37.06
C VAL A 124 -4.37 -12.10 35.68
N GLU A 125 -3.59 -11.81 34.64
CA GLU A 125 -3.88 -12.23 33.27
C GLU A 125 -3.89 -13.76 33.12
N GLY A 126 -2.93 -14.43 33.76
CA GLY A 126 -2.83 -15.88 33.78
C GLY A 126 -4.04 -16.55 34.44
N LEU A 127 -4.57 -15.96 35.51
CA LEU A 127 -5.80 -16.44 36.14
C LEU A 127 -7.01 -16.31 35.20
N PHE A 128 -7.17 -15.16 34.53
CA PHE A 128 -8.22 -14.98 33.54
C PHE A 128 -8.06 -15.93 32.34
N PHE A 129 -6.83 -16.12 31.85
CA PHE A 129 -6.55 -17.03 30.75
C PHE A 129 -6.86 -18.49 31.13
N ALA A 130 -6.43 -18.93 32.31
CA ALA A 130 -6.71 -20.25 32.84
C ALA A 130 -8.22 -20.50 33.01
N ALA A 131 -8.97 -19.54 33.57
CA ALA A 131 -10.42 -19.62 33.71
C ALA A 131 -11.14 -19.78 32.36
N ASN A 132 -10.63 -19.17 31.29
CA ASN A 132 -11.16 -19.33 29.95
C ASN A 132 -10.74 -20.65 29.29
N THR A 133 -9.55 -21.18 29.63
CA THR A 133 -9.05 -22.46 29.08
C THR A 133 -9.85 -23.65 29.60
N VAL A 134 -10.29 -23.65 30.86
CA VAL A 134 -11.11 -24.75 31.41
C VAL A 134 -12.43 -24.95 30.65
N LYS A 135 -13.01 -23.86 30.12
CA LYS A 135 -14.24 -23.91 29.30
C LYS A 135 -14.03 -24.61 27.94
N LEU A 136 -12.77 -24.76 27.49
CA LEU A 136 -12.44 -25.46 26.25
C LEU A 136 -12.86 -26.93 26.31
N PHE A 137 -12.63 -27.59 27.44
CA PHE A 137 -12.96 -29.01 27.66
C PHE A 137 -14.47 -29.27 27.74
N HIS A 138 -15.27 -28.24 27.98
CA HIS A 138 -16.72 -28.31 28.13
C HIS A 138 -17.48 -27.91 26.85
N GLY A 139 -16.85 -28.05 25.67
CA GLY A 139 -17.47 -27.76 24.37
C GLY A 139 -17.07 -26.41 23.75
N GLY A 140 -16.12 -25.68 24.35
CA GLY A 140 -15.56 -24.45 23.82
C GLY A 140 -14.48 -24.63 22.73
N TRP A 141 -14.23 -25.85 22.26
CA TRP A 141 -13.15 -26.18 21.31
C TRP A 141 -13.48 -25.86 19.85
N LEU A 142 -14.76 -25.89 19.46
CA LEU A 142 -15.19 -25.63 18.08
C LEU A 142 -14.74 -24.24 17.54
N PRO A 143 -14.93 -23.12 18.28
CA PRO A 143 -14.46 -21.83 17.78
C PRO A 143 -12.94 -21.76 17.64
N LEU A 144 -12.22 -22.44 18.54
CA LEU A 144 -10.76 -22.50 18.48
C LEU A 144 -10.29 -23.28 17.25
N ALA A 145 -11.00 -24.35 16.88
CA ALA A 145 -10.75 -25.08 15.64
C ALA A 145 -10.95 -24.19 14.40
N ILE A 146 -12.04 -23.42 14.35
CA ILE A 146 -12.32 -22.47 13.26
C ILE A 146 -11.22 -21.39 13.19
N ALA A 147 -10.85 -20.82 14.34
CA ALA A 147 -9.75 -19.86 14.43
C ALA A 147 -8.42 -20.46 13.96
N GLY A 148 -8.16 -21.73 14.29
CA GLY A 148 -7.00 -22.49 13.83
C GLY A 148 -6.97 -22.68 12.31
N ILE A 149 -8.10 -23.02 11.69
CA ILE A 149 -8.21 -23.16 10.23
C ILE A 149 -7.97 -21.81 9.52
N MET A 150 -8.57 -20.74 10.02
CA MET A 150 -8.32 -19.38 9.51
C MET A 150 -6.86 -18.95 9.72
N GLY A 151 -6.26 -19.29 10.87
CA GLY A 151 -4.85 -19.05 11.14
C GLY A 151 -3.95 -19.82 10.17
N ALA A 152 -4.25 -21.10 9.93
CA ALA A 152 -3.52 -21.94 8.99
C ALA A 152 -3.63 -21.43 7.55
N SER A 153 -4.80 -20.97 7.11
CA SER A 153 -4.98 -20.38 5.78
C SER A 153 -4.17 -19.08 5.63
N MET A 154 -4.20 -18.21 6.65
CA MET A 154 -3.42 -16.97 6.68
C MET A 154 -1.90 -17.23 6.70
N LEU A 155 -1.44 -18.22 7.46
CA LEU A 155 -0.03 -18.64 7.48
C LEU A 155 0.39 -19.24 6.15
N THR A 156 -0.46 -20.04 5.53
CA THR A 156 -0.24 -20.62 4.19
C THR A 156 -0.14 -19.52 3.15
N TRP A 157 -1.04 -18.55 3.16
CA TRP A 157 -0.99 -17.37 2.30
C TRP A 157 0.29 -16.57 2.49
N ARG A 158 0.68 -16.30 3.74
CA ARG A 158 1.94 -15.61 4.08
C ARG A 158 3.15 -16.38 3.56
N LYS A 159 3.16 -17.70 3.67
CA LYS A 159 4.23 -18.57 3.13
C LYS A 159 4.23 -18.51 1.59
N GLY A 160 3.08 -18.63 0.94
CA GLY A 160 2.93 -18.53 -0.51
C GLY A 160 3.47 -17.22 -1.05
N ARG A 161 3.09 -16.08 -0.46
CA ARG A 161 3.64 -14.77 -0.84
C ARG A 161 5.15 -14.69 -0.69
N ARG A 162 5.72 -15.25 0.38
CA ARG A 162 7.18 -15.29 0.56
C ARG A 162 7.87 -16.09 -0.54
N ILE A 163 7.29 -17.23 -0.93
CA ILE A 163 7.81 -18.07 -2.02
C ILE A 163 7.74 -17.30 -3.34
N VAL A 164 6.60 -16.70 -3.69
CA VAL A 164 6.45 -15.89 -4.91
C VAL A 164 7.45 -14.74 -4.95
N MET A 165 7.60 -14.01 -3.84
CA MET A 165 8.55 -12.89 -3.73
C MET A 165 10.02 -13.34 -3.76
N ALA A 166 10.33 -14.57 -3.35
CA ALA A 166 11.67 -15.15 -3.51
C ALA A 166 11.92 -15.52 -4.97
N TYR A 167 10.98 -16.23 -5.60
CA TYR A 167 11.04 -16.59 -7.01
C TYR A 167 11.16 -15.36 -7.93
N GLN A 168 10.39 -14.30 -7.68
CA GLN A 168 10.50 -13.04 -8.42
C GLN A 168 11.91 -12.45 -8.32
N ARG A 169 12.51 -12.43 -7.12
CA ARG A 169 13.88 -11.93 -6.93
C ARG A 169 14.92 -12.77 -7.68
N ASP A 170 14.74 -14.08 -7.70
CA ASP A 170 15.65 -15.00 -8.40
C ASP A 170 15.56 -14.80 -9.93
N VAL A 171 14.38 -14.54 -10.48
CA VAL A 171 14.16 -14.31 -11.92
C VAL A 171 14.60 -12.91 -12.37
N GLU A 172 14.34 -11.88 -11.58
CA GLU A 172 14.67 -10.49 -11.91
C GLU A 172 16.18 -10.24 -12.01
N GLY A 173 16.97 -10.92 -11.17
CA GLY A 173 18.42 -10.76 -11.11
C GLY A 173 18.90 -9.33 -10.77
N PRO A 174 20.22 -9.11 -10.62
CA PRO A 174 20.77 -7.79 -10.30
C PRO A 174 20.62 -6.80 -11.45
N LEU A 175 20.22 -5.56 -11.14
CA LEU A 175 20.12 -4.49 -12.14
C LEU A 175 21.47 -4.20 -12.83
N THR A 176 22.56 -4.25 -12.08
CA THR A 176 23.92 -4.06 -12.61
C THR A 176 24.27 -5.08 -13.69
N ASP A 177 23.81 -6.33 -13.55
CA ASP A 177 24.03 -7.37 -14.55
C ASP A 177 23.22 -7.12 -15.81
N PHE A 178 21.97 -6.64 -15.67
CA PHE A 178 21.17 -6.21 -16.80
C PHE A 178 21.83 -5.04 -17.54
N ILE A 179 22.28 -3.99 -16.85
CA ILE A 179 22.97 -2.84 -17.45
C ILE A 179 24.22 -3.28 -18.20
N ARG A 180 25.04 -4.15 -17.60
CA ARG A 180 26.24 -4.69 -18.25
C ARG A 180 25.90 -5.48 -19.52
N ARG A 181 24.86 -6.32 -19.49
CA ARG A 181 24.38 -7.05 -20.66
C ARG A 181 23.79 -6.13 -21.73
N ALA A 182 23.05 -5.10 -21.31
CA ALA A 182 22.44 -4.12 -22.21
C ALA A 182 23.50 -3.29 -22.93
N ARG A 183 24.61 -2.94 -22.27
CA ARG A 183 25.76 -2.24 -22.88
C ARG A 183 26.53 -3.11 -23.87
N ASN A 184 26.70 -4.40 -23.55
CA ASN A 184 27.45 -5.33 -24.39
C ASN A 184 26.60 -5.94 -25.52
N GLY A 185 25.28 -5.91 -25.37
CA GLY A 185 24.31 -6.39 -26.34
C GLY A 185 23.91 -5.28 -27.31
N HIS A 186 23.59 -5.65 -28.55
CA HIS A 186 23.04 -4.73 -29.53
C HIS A 186 21.54 -4.54 -29.29
N LEU A 187 21.17 -3.73 -28.29
CA LEU A 187 19.80 -3.25 -28.12
C LEU A 187 19.61 -2.00 -28.99
N ASN A 188 18.50 -1.95 -29.72
CA ASN A 188 18.13 -0.78 -30.51
C ASN A 188 17.60 0.31 -29.58
N GLU A 189 18.21 1.49 -29.62
CA GLU A 189 17.71 2.64 -28.90
C GLU A 189 16.55 3.28 -29.66
N VAL A 190 15.44 3.54 -28.98
CA VAL A 190 14.28 4.24 -29.55
C VAL A 190 14.04 5.56 -28.81
N PRO A 191 13.61 6.61 -29.53
CA PRO A 191 13.29 7.89 -28.89
C PRO A 191 12.19 7.76 -27.85
N GLY A 192 12.33 8.52 -26.75
CA GLY A 192 11.28 8.67 -25.74
C GLY A 192 11.67 8.22 -24.34
N THR A 193 10.69 8.26 -23.44
CA THR A 193 10.87 7.96 -22.02
C THR A 193 10.00 6.79 -21.59
N ALA A 194 10.61 5.74 -21.04
CA ALA A 194 9.91 4.60 -20.45
C ALA A 194 9.96 4.67 -18.93
N VAL A 195 8.83 4.35 -18.28
CA VAL A 195 8.72 4.31 -16.82
C VAL A 195 8.33 2.91 -16.38
N TYR A 196 9.17 2.30 -15.54
CA TYR A 196 8.95 0.99 -14.96
C TYR A 196 8.75 1.11 -13.45
N LEU A 197 7.59 0.70 -12.95
CA LEU A 197 7.36 0.60 -11.51
C LEU A 197 8.04 -0.63 -10.95
N HIS A 198 8.80 -0.46 -9.88
CA HIS A 198 9.52 -1.57 -9.25
C HIS A 198 9.57 -1.43 -7.71
N PRO A 199 9.26 -2.47 -6.92
CA PRO A 199 9.33 -2.42 -5.46
C PRO A 199 10.71 -2.10 -4.86
N ASN A 200 11.80 -2.28 -5.61
CA ASN A 200 13.16 -2.07 -5.12
C ASN A 200 14.06 -1.45 -6.20
N THR A 201 15.24 -0.97 -5.79
CA THR A 201 16.24 -0.34 -6.66
C THR A 201 17.41 -1.27 -7.01
N VAL A 202 17.41 -2.52 -6.56
CA VAL A 202 18.56 -3.42 -6.68
C VAL A 202 18.36 -4.46 -7.79
N SER A 203 17.14 -4.98 -7.96
CA SER A 203 16.81 -5.96 -8.99
C SER A 203 16.29 -5.30 -10.27
N THR A 204 16.40 -6.01 -11.39
CA THR A 204 15.90 -5.52 -12.67
C THR A 204 14.37 -5.62 -12.70
N PRO A 205 13.62 -4.57 -13.08
CA PRO A 205 12.19 -4.71 -13.32
C PRO A 205 11.95 -5.75 -14.40
N LEU A 206 11.14 -6.77 -14.12
CA LEU A 206 10.91 -7.88 -15.05
C LEU A 206 10.39 -7.37 -16.41
N ALA A 207 9.50 -6.38 -16.41
CA ALA A 207 8.98 -5.79 -17.65
C ALA A 207 10.09 -5.14 -18.51
N LEU A 208 11.12 -4.54 -17.91
CA LEU A 208 12.25 -3.97 -18.63
C LEU A 208 13.12 -5.08 -19.23
N SER A 209 13.45 -6.12 -18.45
CA SER A 209 14.26 -7.23 -18.95
C SER A 209 13.54 -8.01 -20.06
N GLU A 210 12.25 -8.24 -19.92
CA GLU A 210 11.43 -8.92 -20.94
C GLU A 210 11.31 -8.09 -22.21
N ASN A 211 11.09 -6.77 -22.09
CA ASN A 211 11.06 -5.88 -23.25
C ASN A 211 12.40 -5.89 -24.01
N ALA A 212 13.52 -5.77 -23.30
CA ALA A 212 14.84 -5.82 -23.92
C ALA A 212 15.11 -7.20 -24.56
N ARG A 213 14.62 -8.30 -23.98
CA ARG A 213 14.81 -9.65 -24.53
C ARG A 213 13.98 -9.88 -25.79
N PHE A 214 12.69 -9.54 -25.76
CA PHE A 214 11.76 -9.82 -26.87
C PHE A 214 11.84 -8.79 -27.98
N ASN A 215 11.77 -7.50 -27.62
CA ASN A 215 11.72 -6.42 -28.59
C ASN A 215 13.12 -5.95 -29.00
N ARG A 216 14.16 -6.32 -28.24
CA ARG A 216 15.54 -5.84 -28.44
C ARG A 216 15.63 -4.32 -28.49
N VAL A 217 14.81 -3.66 -27.68
CA VAL A 217 14.68 -2.20 -27.64
C VAL A 217 14.92 -1.67 -26.23
N ILE A 218 15.61 -0.54 -26.15
CA ILE A 218 15.71 0.31 -24.97
C ILE A 218 15.31 1.74 -25.35
N HIS A 219 14.66 2.48 -24.45
CA HIS A 219 14.34 3.87 -24.69
C HIS A 219 15.52 4.76 -24.31
N GLU A 220 15.65 5.93 -24.92
CA GLU A 220 16.67 6.94 -24.59
C GLU A 220 16.74 7.21 -23.07
N LYS A 221 15.56 7.28 -22.43
CA LYS A 221 15.43 7.49 -20.98
C LYS A 221 14.55 6.43 -20.37
N VAL A 222 15.06 5.73 -19.36
CA VAL A 222 14.37 4.68 -18.62
C VAL A 222 14.37 5.05 -17.14
N PHE A 223 13.18 5.30 -16.60
CA PHE A 223 13.00 5.59 -15.19
C PHE A 223 12.49 4.35 -14.46
N ILE A 224 13.25 3.89 -13.48
CA ILE A 224 12.81 2.84 -12.54
C ILE A 224 12.26 3.54 -11.30
N VAL A 225 10.94 3.48 -11.13
CA VAL A 225 10.22 4.24 -10.11
C VAL A 225 9.76 3.32 -8.99
N ARG A 226 10.23 3.60 -7.79
CA ARG A 226 9.80 2.94 -6.56
C ARG A 226 8.84 3.83 -5.81
N THR A 227 7.69 3.31 -5.40
CA THR A 227 6.74 4.03 -4.55
C THR A 227 6.85 3.54 -3.11
N VAL A 228 7.01 4.48 -2.18
CA VAL A 228 7.18 4.19 -0.75
C VAL A 228 6.11 4.91 0.05
N PRO A 229 5.28 4.18 0.81
CA PRO A 229 4.38 4.82 1.75
C PRO A 229 5.16 5.41 2.92
N ALA A 230 4.96 6.69 3.19
CA ALA A 230 5.52 7.39 4.35
C ALA A 230 4.59 7.25 5.56
N ASN A 231 5.16 7.23 6.77
CA ASN A 231 4.40 7.14 8.02
C ASN A 231 3.88 8.52 8.49
N VAL A 232 3.53 9.38 7.54
CA VAL A 232 2.97 10.72 7.77
C VAL A 232 1.68 10.86 6.94
N PRO A 233 0.70 11.67 7.39
CA PRO A 233 -0.59 11.79 6.68
C PRO A 233 -0.42 12.27 5.25
N HIS A 234 0.38 13.33 5.08
CA HIS A 234 0.76 13.93 3.82
C HIS A 234 2.27 14.16 3.78
N VAL A 235 2.88 13.99 2.61
CA VAL A 235 4.30 14.27 2.38
C VAL A 235 4.43 15.67 1.81
N ALA A 236 5.36 16.47 2.33
CA ALA A 236 5.62 17.80 1.79
C ALA A 236 6.11 17.69 0.33
N PRO A 237 5.74 18.59 -0.59
CA PRO A 237 6.10 18.47 -2.02
C PRO A 237 7.60 18.27 -2.30
N GLN A 238 8.44 18.86 -1.45
CA GLN A 238 9.90 18.75 -1.50
C GLN A 238 10.46 17.38 -1.07
N ASP A 239 9.71 16.63 -0.26
CA ASP A 239 10.08 15.30 0.23
C ASP A 239 9.37 14.18 -0.55
N THR A 240 8.45 14.55 -1.47
CA THR A 240 7.70 13.62 -2.32
C THR A 240 8.61 12.85 -3.28
N VAL A 241 9.75 13.42 -3.67
CA VAL A 241 10.67 12.81 -4.64
C VAL A 241 12.07 12.73 -4.05
N THR A 242 12.59 11.52 -3.93
CA THR A 242 14.01 11.27 -3.71
C THR A 242 14.57 10.63 -4.96
N VAL A 243 15.49 11.33 -5.64
CA VAL A 243 16.25 10.74 -6.75
C VAL A 243 17.33 9.86 -6.15
N ASP A 244 17.21 8.55 -6.36
CA ASP A 244 18.18 7.60 -5.82
C ASP A 244 19.34 7.51 -6.82
N ARG A 245 20.34 8.37 -6.64
CA ARG A 245 21.60 8.31 -7.41
C ARG A 245 22.52 7.21 -6.89
N THR A 246 21.97 6.05 -6.53
CA THR A 246 22.83 4.90 -6.22
C THR A 246 23.53 4.49 -7.51
N GLY A 247 24.81 4.14 -7.42
CA GLY A 247 25.74 3.97 -8.56
C GLY A 247 25.43 2.87 -9.60
N ALA A 248 24.17 2.44 -9.72
CA ALA A 248 23.62 1.71 -10.85
C ALA A 248 23.00 2.63 -11.91
N ASP A 249 22.99 3.96 -11.70
CA ASP A 249 22.65 4.91 -12.76
C ASP A 249 23.59 4.72 -13.96
N SER A 250 23.00 4.69 -15.15
CA SER A 250 23.71 4.57 -16.42
C SER A 250 23.14 5.57 -17.42
N ASP A 251 23.83 5.78 -18.53
CA ASP A 251 23.50 6.76 -19.58
C ASP A 251 22.00 6.78 -19.98
N HIS A 252 21.29 5.64 -19.86
CA HIS A 252 19.86 5.52 -20.17
C HIS A 252 18.95 5.21 -18.98
N ILE A 253 19.48 4.79 -17.81
CA ILE A 253 18.66 4.28 -16.69
C ILE A 253 18.87 5.16 -15.45
N THR A 254 17.76 5.69 -14.91
CA THR A 254 17.73 6.49 -13.68
C THR A 254 16.74 5.94 -12.67
N GLN A 255 17.12 5.89 -11.40
CA GLN A 255 16.26 5.39 -10.33
C GLN A 255 15.61 6.53 -9.52
N LEU A 256 14.31 6.40 -9.26
CA LEU A 256 13.50 7.38 -8.55
C LEU A 256 12.72 6.72 -7.44
N THR A 257 12.70 7.34 -6.27
CA THR A 257 11.82 6.97 -5.16
C THR A 257 10.78 8.07 -4.94
N LEU A 258 9.51 7.71 -5.05
CA LEU A 258 8.38 8.59 -4.75
C LEU A 258 7.80 8.24 -3.38
N HIS A 259 7.67 9.22 -2.51
CA HIS A 259 7.11 9.09 -1.17
C HIS A 259 5.68 9.61 -1.14
N PHE A 260 4.76 8.78 -0.67
CA PHE A 260 3.34 9.13 -0.52
C PHE A 260 2.89 8.98 0.93
N GLY A 261 2.20 9.98 1.45
CA GLY A 261 1.58 9.94 2.78
C GLY A 261 0.50 8.86 2.87
N PHE A 262 0.18 8.40 4.08
CA PHE A 262 -0.81 7.34 4.24
C PHE A 262 -2.26 7.78 3.97
N LEU A 263 -2.54 9.10 3.86
CA LEU A 263 -3.83 9.63 3.41
C LEU A 263 -3.83 10.04 1.94
N GLU A 264 -2.70 9.96 1.26
CA GLU A 264 -2.58 10.35 -0.15
C GLU A 264 -2.91 9.17 -1.07
N ASP A 265 -3.53 9.50 -2.20
CA ASP A 265 -3.68 8.58 -3.32
C ASP A 265 -2.36 8.56 -4.10
N PRO A 266 -1.69 7.41 -4.26
CA PRO A 266 -0.42 7.34 -4.97
C PRO A 266 -0.58 7.66 -6.47
N ASP A 267 -0.25 8.89 -6.86
CA ASP A 267 -0.24 9.35 -8.24
C ASP A 267 1.21 9.44 -8.76
N VAL A 268 1.63 8.38 -9.45
CA VAL A 268 2.97 8.29 -10.04
C VAL A 268 3.19 9.37 -11.11
N PRO A 269 2.30 9.58 -12.09
CA PRO A 269 2.41 10.70 -13.02
C PRO A 269 2.57 12.07 -12.35
N ALA A 270 1.82 12.35 -11.27
CA ALA A 270 2.00 13.59 -10.50
C ALA A 270 3.37 13.67 -9.83
N GLY A 271 3.84 12.57 -9.22
CA GLY A 271 5.18 12.50 -8.65
C GLY A 271 6.29 12.73 -9.67
N LEU A 272 6.15 12.23 -10.89
CA LEU A 272 7.11 12.47 -11.97
C LEU A 272 7.13 13.94 -12.44
N ARG A 273 5.99 14.64 -12.43
CA ARG A 273 5.97 16.09 -12.70
C ARG A 273 6.75 16.87 -11.65
N ILE A 274 6.60 16.52 -10.39
CA ILE A 274 7.37 17.12 -9.29
C ILE A 274 8.86 16.81 -9.47
N ALA A 275 9.22 15.57 -9.82
CA ALA A 275 10.60 15.19 -10.08
C ALA A 275 11.23 16.02 -11.22
N ARG A 276 10.47 16.29 -12.27
CA ARG A 276 10.89 17.16 -13.37
C ARG A 276 11.15 18.58 -12.91
N ASP A 277 10.27 19.13 -12.07
CA ASP A 277 10.44 20.48 -11.53
C ASP A 277 11.68 20.57 -10.60
N HIS A 278 12.16 19.44 -10.07
CA HIS A 278 13.43 19.31 -9.33
C HIS A 278 14.65 19.03 -10.24
N GLY A 279 14.52 19.18 -11.55
CA GLY A 279 15.63 19.09 -12.51
C GLY A 279 15.93 17.68 -13.03
N VAL A 280 15.04 16.71 -12.83
CA VAL A 280 15.13 15.41 -13.52
C VAL A 280 14.63 15.58 -14.95
N ASP A 281 15.43 15.19 -15.94
CA ASP A 281 15.12 15.36 -17.35
C ASP A 281 14.11 14.32 -17.87
N ILE A 282 12.87 14.43 -17.38
CA ILE A 282 11.73 13.61 -17.77
C ILE A 282 10.98 14.34 -18.89
N ALA A 283 11.06 13.82 -20.12
CA ALA A 283 10.27 14.36 -21.22
C ALA A 283 8.77 14.20 -20.89
N PRO A 284 7.92 15.17 -21.24
CA PRO A 284 6.48 15.02 -21.04
C PRO A 284 5.99 13.85 -21.90
N GLY A 285 5.75 12.72 -21.26
CA GLY A 285 4.97 11.66 -21.87
C GLY A 285 3.58 12.24 -22.14
N SER A 286 3.21 12.38 -23.41
CA SER A 286 1.79 12.33 -23.73
C SER A 286 1.28 11.01 -23.15
N PRO A 287 0.25 11.00 -22.28
CA PRO A 287 -0.35 9.74 -21.87
C PRO A 287 -0.69 9.01 -23.16
N ALA A 288 -0.08 7.84 -23.37
CA ALA A 288 -0.29 7.02 -24.55
C ALA A 288 -1.80 7.04 -24.84
N ALA A 289 -2.16 7.64 -25.97
CA ALA A 289 -3.52 7.81 -26.39
C ALA A 289 -4.12 6.42 -26.60
N ALA A 290 -4.67 5.86 -25.52
CA ALA A 290 -5.70 4.85 -25.59
C ALA A 290 -6.88 5.51 -26.30
N GLY A 291 -6.94 5.29 -27.62
CA GLY A 291 -8.09 5.49 -28.50
C GLY A 291 -9.01 6.65 -28.15
N ARG A 292 -8.66 7.87 -28.58
CA ARG A 292 -9.68 8.84 -29.00
C ARG A 292 -9.67 8.88 -30.52
N PRO A 293 -10.65 8.28 -31.21
CA PRO A 293 -10.76 8.42 -32.65
C PRO A 293 -11.02 9.88 -33.02
N GLY A 294 -10.15 10.43 -33.86
CA GLY A 294 -10.44 11.46 -34.85
C GLY A 294 -11.13 12.74 -34.37
N ALA A 295 -10.33 13.73 -33.98
CA ALA A 295 -10.72 15.14 -34.08
C ALA A 295 -9.76 15.85 -35.05
N SER A 296 -9.87 15.51 -36.33
CA SER A 296 -9.26 16.27 -37.42
C SER A 296 -10.12 16.15 -38.68
N GLU A 297 -11.27 16.82 -38.68
CA GLU A 297 -11.97 17.17 -39.92
C GLU A 297 -12.69 18.50 -39.66
N ARG A 298 -11.95 19.59 -39.90
CA ARG A 298 -12.56 20.89 -40.19
C ARG A 298 -12.72 20.97 -41.70
N GLU A 299 -13.99 20.95 -42.10
CA GLU A 299 -14.58 21.96 -42.96
C GLU A 299 -14.02 22.12 -44.38
N THR A 300 -14.68 21.45 -45.33
CA THR A 300 -14.92 22.02 -46.66
C THR A 300 -16.42 21.99 -46.93
N ASP A 301 -16.98 23.19 -46.95
CA ASP A 301 -18.36 23.55 -47.24
C ASP A 301 -18.74 23.20 -48.69
N GLY A 302 -19.94 22.64 -48.89
CA GLY A 302 -20.48 22.26 -50.21
C GLY A 302 -21.94 21.79 -50.11
N PRO A 303 -22.84 22.20 -51.02
CA PRO A 303 -24.28 22.18 -50.75
C PRO A 303 -24.89 20.77 -50.78
N VAL A 304 -25.67 20.48 -49.75
CA VAL A 304 -26.41 19.23 -49.55
C VAL A 304 -27.59 19.16 -50.54
N THR A 305 -27.58 18.13 -51.39
CA THR A 305 -28.79 17.66 -52.09
C THR A 305 -29.33 16.41 -51.36
N PRO A 306 -30.63 16.32 -51.06
CA PRO A 306 -31.18 15.17 -50.35
C PRO A 306 -31.47 14.03 -51.34
N ARG A 307 -30.83 12.87 -51.18
CA ARG A 307 -31.25 11.63 -51.87
C ARG A 307 -32.06 10.74 -50.94
N THR A 308 -33.23 10.42 -51.48
CA THR A 308 -34.34 9.60 -51.05
C THR A 308 -33.94 8.23 -50.49
N ALA A 309 -34.64 7.83 -49.44
CA ALA A 309 -34.61 6.51 -48.83
C ALA A 309 -35.03 5.41 -49.82
N THR A 310 -34.34 4.28 -49.77
CA THR A 310 -34.90 2.99 -50.19
C THR A 310 -34.53 1.91 -49.19
N ARG A 311 -35.55 1.14 -48.84
CA ARG A 311 -35.68 0.18 -47.76
C ARG A 311 -35.69 -1.21 -48.39
N THR A 312 -34.86 -2.13 -47.89
CA THR A 312 -34.90 -3.58 -48.19
C THR A 312 -34.11 -4.28 -47.08
N THR A 313 -34.72 -4.89 -46.05
CA THR A 313 -35.17 -6.29 -45.97
C THR A 313 -34.21 -7.25 -46.65
N TRP A 314 -33.42 -8.02 -45.88
CA TRP A 314 -33.78 -9.29 -45.24
C TRP A 314 -32.98 -9.49 -43.95
#